data_AF-R0EUG0-F1
#
_entry.id   AF-R0EUG0-F1
#
_cell.length_a   1.000
_cell.length_b   1.000
_cell.length_c   1.000
_cell.angle_alpha   90.00
_cell.angle_beta   90.00
_cell.angle_gamma   90.00
#
_symmetry.space_group_name_H-M   'P 1'
#
loop_
_entity.id
_entity.type
_entity.pdbx_description
1 polymer ?
#
loop_
_entity_poly.entity_id
_entity_poly.type
_entity_poly.pdbx_seq_one_letter_code
_entity_poly.pdbx_strand_id
1 'polypeptide(L)'
;MMPIERTVEESFEEEARKAKETAVEKHKAGDLVGAKEFAAKAKDLDPKLGGLLRLSAVLDVQIAFAKKINGELTDWYAVLAVDPTADHETILNGYKKLVFDIIYDVDDTVGYDEANKILAEAWNCMFSERRKKAYDRSRKINISLQNGGRRDELVMSPPLVEKPKSTIKVSLDRWASAEETNPIHCEIVPASDFLKFDKERVGENQVWAAYDDDGMPRYYAMIHSIVSREPMTLCVSWLDAMNAGRFSIGEGRFNTEYSKAFSHKMKFTKDEAGFVHIYPKKGEVWATYANWSPNWDDDDDMSMYEIVEVVEDFDEEIGSRVLPLIKVRGYKTVFRRDTNPWAISTKELLRFSHQLLYHDLTDEEDENLPKDCLELDPGALPWDLLEGLSG
;
A
#
# COMPACT_ATOMS: atom_id res chain seq x y z
N MET A 1 0.18 -62.01 5.22
CA MET A 1 0.35 -61.55 3.83
C MET A 1 0.14 -60.03 3.83
N MET A 2 1.18 -59.26 4.22
CA MET A 2 1.26 -57.78 4.20
C MET A 2 2.70 -57.19 4.03
N PRO A 3 3.74 -57.84 3.41
CA PRO A 3 5.04 -57.16 3.23
C PRO A 3 5.21 -56.39 1.91
N ILE A 4 4.40 -56.72 0.88
CA ILE A 4 4.61 -56.23 -0.48
C ILE A 4 4.02 -54.83 -0.69
N GLU A 5 2.88 -54.51 -0.06
CA GLU A 5 2.27 -53.17 -0.17
C GLU A 5 3.14 -52.09 0.50
N ARG A 6 3.71 -52.39 1.67
CA ARG A 6 4.58 -51.46 2.42
C ARG A 6 5.85 -51.08 1.67
N THR A 7 6.44 -52.02 0.94
CA THR A 7 7.69 -51.79 0.17
C THR A 7 7.46 -51.00 -1.12
N VAL A 8 6.25 -51.06 -1.68
CA VAL A 8 5.86 -50.27 -2.85
C VAL A 8 5.52 -48.83 -2.44
N GLU A 9 4.82 -48.65 -1.31
CA GLU A 9 4.50 -47.33 -0.74
C GLU A 9 5.77 -46.54 -0.36
N GLU A 10 6.72 -47.19 0.33
CA GLU A 10 8.04 -46.61 0.64
C GLU A 10 8.84 -46.22 -0.63
N SER A 11 8.65 -46.94 -1.75
CA SER A 11 9.29 -46.61 -3.03
C SER A 11 8.71 -45.37 -3.69
N PHE A 12 7.39 -45.17 -3.60
CA PHE A 12 6.72 -43.99 -4.16
C PHE A 12 7.02 -42.73 -3.35
N GLU A 13 7.05 -42.83 -2.02
CA GLU A 13 7.44 -41.73 -1.13
C GLU A 13 8.88 -41.25 -1.40
N GLU A 14 9.82 -42.19 -1.55
CA GLU A 14 11.22 -41.86 -1.85
C GLU A 14 11.38 -41.26 -3.27
N GLU A 15 10.59 -41.71 -4.24
CA GLU A 15 10.58 -41.10 -5.57
C GLU A 15 9.97 -39.69 -5.55
N ALA A 16 8.92 -39.47 -4.74
CA ALA A 16 8.32 -38.15 -4.54
C ALA A 16 9.32 -37.17 -3.91
N ARG A 17 10.07 -37.62 -2.90
CA ARG A 17 11.12 -36.81 -2.25
C ARG A 17 12.21 -36.39 -3.25
N LYS A 18 12.70 -37.32 -4.08
CA LYS A 18 13.68 -37.02 -5.14
C LYS A 18 13.15 -36.06 -6.19
N ALA A 19 11.88 -36.22 -6.59
CA ALA A 19 11.23 -35.32 -7.53
C ALA A 19 11.13 -33.90 -6.94
N LYS A 20 10.75 -33.76 -5.66
CA LYS A 20 10.74 -32.47 -4.95
C LYS A 20 12.14 -31.84 -4.89
N GLU A 21 13.17 -32.60 -4.52
CA GLU A 21 14.55 -32.10 -4.46
C GLU A 21 15.02 -31.59 -5.82
N THR A 22 14.74 -32.35 -6.89
CA THR A 22 15.06 -31.93 -8.27
C THR A 22 14.32 -30.65 -8.67
N ALA A 23 13.05 -30.51 -8.26
CA ALA A 23 12.28 -29.30 -8.50
C ALA A 23 12.89 -28.09 -7.79
N VAL A 24 13.35 -28.24 -6.54
CA VAL A 24 14.03 -27.18 -5.78
C VAL A 24 15.37 -26.80 -6.40
N GLU A 25 16.16 -27.77 -6.87
CA GLU A 25 17.42 -27.50 -7.57
C GLU A 25 17.19 -26.73 -8.88
N LYS A 26 16.18 -27.12 -9.65
CA LYS A 26 15.79 -26.41 -10.87
C LYS A 26 15.29 -25.00 -10.60
N HIS A 27 14.52 -24.81 -9.53
CA HIS A 27 14.08 -23.50 -9.08
C HIS A 27 15.28 -22.59 -8.76
N LYS A 28 16.26 -23.10 -8.00
CA LYS A 28 17.51 -22.37 -7.70
C LYS A 28 18.33 -22.05 -8.95
N ALA A 29 18.25 -22.89 -9.99
CA ALA A 29 18.91 -22.66 -11.28
C ALA A 29 18.12 -21.70 -12.22
N GLY A 30 16.93 -21.23 -11.81
CA GLY A 30 16.07 -20.36 -12.61
C GLY A 30 15.22 -21.08 -13.67
N ASP A 31 15.26 -22.42 -13.72
CA ASP A 31 14.44 -23.24 -14.62
C ASP A 31 13.04 -23.44 -14.02
N LEU A 32 12.21 -22.39 -14.07
CA LEU A 32 10.87 -22.40 -13.49
C LEU A 32 9.95 -23.44 -14.14
N VAL A 33 10.09 -23.66 -15.45
CA VAL A 33 9.25 -24.63 -16.19
C VAL A 33 9.61 -26.05 -15.76
N GLY A 34 10.90 -26.40 -15.77
CA GLY A 34 11.34 -27.71 -15.32
C GLY A 34 11.05 -27.93 -13.84
N ALA A 35 11.21 -26.90 -12.99
CA ALA A 35 10.86 -27.00 -11.57
C ALA A 35 9.37 -27.35 -11.39
N LYS A 36 8.49 -26.73 -12.17
CA LYS A 36 7.05 -27.01 -12.12
C LYS A 36 6.69 -28.42 -12.58
N GLU A 37 7.36 -28.95 -13.60
CA GLU A 37 7.16 -30.34 -14.05
C GLU A 37 7.53 -31.35 -12.96
N PHE A 38 8.67 -31.15 -12.30
CA PHE A 38 9.12 -32.04 -11.21
C PHE A 38 8.28 -31.87 -9.94
N ALA A 39 7.81 -30.67 -9.61
CA ALA A 39 6.89 -30.44 -8.52
C ALA A 39 5.54 -31.14 -8.74
N ALA A 40 5.01 -31.10 -9.98
CA ALA A 40 3.82 -31.85 -10.35
C ALA A 40 4.03 -33.36 -10.21
N LYS A 41 5.18 -33.87 -10.69
CA LYS A 41 5.54 -35.29 -10.51
C LYS A 41 5.57 -35.69 -9.03
N ALA A 42 6.19 -34.88 -8.17
CA ALA A 42 6.24 -35.15 -6.73
C ALA A 42 4.84 -35.18 -6.11
N LYS A 43 3.96 -34.25 -6.51
CA LYS A 43 2.58 -34.18 -6.05
C LYS A 43 1.72 -35.36 -6.52
N ASP A 44 1.94 -35.85 -7.74
CA ASP A 44 1.21 -37.00 -8.28
C ASP A 44 1.61 -38.30 -7.55
N LEU A 45 2.86 -38.40 -7.09
CA LEU A 45 3.39 -39.54 -6.34
C LEU A 45 2.98 -39.51 -4.87
N ASP A 46 3.12 -38.36 -4.20
CA ASP A 46 2.70 -38.14 -2.82
C ASP A 46 2.12 -36.73 -2.63
N PRO A 47 0.79 -36.57 -2.69
CA PRO A 47 0.14 -35.27 -2.50
C PRO A 47 0.30 -34.69 -1.09
N LYS A 48 0.68 -35.50 -0.09
CA LYS A 48 0.83 -35.09 1.32
C LYS A 48 2.27 -34.73 1.66
N LEU A 49 3.20 -34.87 0.72
CA LEU A 49 4.60 -34.52 0.92
C LEU A 49 4.73 -33.03 1.29
N GLY A 50 5.33 -32.77 2.45
CA GLY A 50 5.56 -31.40 2.95
C GLY A 50 6.41 -30.58 1.98
N GLY A 51 6.16 -29.28 1.93
CA GLY A 51 6.85 -28.33 1.06
C GLY A 51 6.30 -28.22 -0.36
N LEU A 52 5.42 -29.14 -0.79
CA LEU A 52 4.85 -29.09 -2.15
C LEU A 52 3.85 -27.95 -2.34
N LEU A 53 3.13 -27.53 -1.30
CA LEU A 53 2.20 -26.40 -1.38
C LEU A 53 2.99 -25.11 -1.57
N ARG A 54 4.01 -24.88 -0.73
CA ARG A 54 4.92 -23.73 -0.85
C ARG A 54 5.62 -23.71 -2.19
N LEU A 55 6.21 -24.83 -2.61
CA LEU A 55 6.91 -24.92 -3.90
C LEU A 55 5.99 -24.62 -5.08
N SER A 56 4.78 -25.17 -5.08
CA SER A 56 3.80 -24.92 -6.15
C SER A 56 3.41 -23.44 -6.20
N ALA A 57 3.08 -22.84 -5.05
CA ALA A 57 2.67 -21.44 -4.97
C ALA A 57 3.80 -20.49 -5.40
N VAL A 58 5.04 -20.71 -4.95
CA VAL A 58 6.23 -19.93 -5.35
C VAL A 58 6.42 -20.00 -6.87
N LEU A 59 6.36 -21.19 -7.46
CA LEU A 59 6.53 -21.37 -8.89
C LEU A 59 5.39 -20.73 -9.69
N ASP A 60 4.14 -20.86 -9.24
CA ASP A 60 2.99 -20.25 -9.91
C ASP A 60 3.08 -18.73 -9.94
N VAL A 61 3.43 -18.10 -8.81
CA VAL A 61 3.65 -16.66 -8.69
C VAL A 61 4.78 -16.20 -9.62
N GLN A 62 5.94 -16.87 -9.59
CA GLN A 62 7.10 -16.47 -10.39
C GLN A 62 6.88 -16.69 -11.89
N ILE A 63 6.23 -17.79 -12.29
CA ILE A 63 5.90 -18.06 -13.69
C ILE A 63 4.89 -17.04 -14.23
N ALA A 64 3.87 -16.69 -13.43
CA ALA A 64 2.92 -15.65 -13.82
C ALA A 64 3.61 -14.29 -13.93
N PHE A 65 4.48 -13.94 -12.98
CA PHE A 65 5.23 -12.69 -12.99
C PHE A 65 6.17 -12.56 -14.20
N ALA A 66 6.80 -13.67 -14.62
CA ALA A 66 7.68 -13.70 -15.79
C ALA A 66 6.91 -13.49 -17.12
N LYS A 67 5.60 -13.78 -17.16
CA LYS A 67 4.76 -13.59 -18.35
C LYS A 67 4.24 -12.15 -18.41
N LYS A 68 4.98 -11.30 -19.12
CA LYS A 68 4.58 -9.90 -19.35
C LYS A 68 3.58 -9.77 -20.50
N ILE A 69 2.55 -8.94 -20.32
CA ILE A 69 1.65 -8.45 -21.36
C ILE A 69 2.43 -7.47 -22.24
N ASN A 70 2.35 -7.65 -23.56
CA ASN A 70 3.11 -6.87 -24.53
C ASN A 70 4.64 -6.86 -24.27
N GLY A 71 5.17 -7.86 -23.54
CA GLY A 71 6.58 -7.93 -23.18
C GLY A 71 7.04 -6.98 -22.07
N GLU A 72 6.17 -6.10 -21.57
CA GLU A 72 6.54 -5.05 -20.60
C GLU A 72 5.72 -5.12 -19.31
N LEU A 73 4.38 -5.18 -19.40
CA LEU A 73 3.50 -5.03 -18.24
C LEU A 73 3.27 -6.36 -17.52
N THR A 74 3.47 -6.42 -16.21
CA THR A 74 3.12 -7.60 -15.39
C THR A 74 1.61 -7.80 -15.33
N ASP A 75 1.12 -9.04 -15.49
CA ASP A 75 -0.31 -9.36 -15.25
C ASP A 75 -0.58 -9.73 -13.78
N TRP A 76 -0.94 -8.75 -12.94
CA TRP A 76 -1.20 -8.97 -11.52
C TRP A 76 -2.39 -9.91 -11.24
N TYR A 77 -3.37 -9.97 -12.13
CA TYR A 77 -4.48 -10.94 -12.00
C TYR A 77 -3.97 -12.38 -12.16
N ALA A 78 -3.05 -12.61 -13.10
CA ALA A 78 -2.43 -13.91 -13.28
C ALA A 78 -1.53 -14.28 -12.09
N VAL A 79 -0.79 -13.32 -11.53
CA VAL A 79 0.05 -13.51 -10.33
C VAL A 79 -0.81 -13.91 -9.12
N LEU A 80 -1.94 -13.26 -8.92
CA LEU A 80 -2.88 -13.55 -7.83
C LEU A 80 -3.81 -14.73 -8.11
N ALA A 81 -3.66 -15.39 -9.26
CA ALA A 81 -4.47 -16.51 -9.73
C ALA A 81 -5.99 -16.22 -9.72
N VAL A 82 -6.38 -15.02 -10.15
CA VAL A 82 -7.77 -14.54 -10.22
C VAL A 82 -8.12 -14.04 -11.61
N ASP A 83 -9.41 -14.00 -11.93
CA ASP A 83 -9.88 -13.47 -13.22
C ASP A 83 -9.77 -11.93 -13.27
N PRO A 84 -9.46 -11.32 -14.43
CA PRO A 84 -9.45 -9.85 -14.58
C PRO A 84 -10.77 -9.14 -14.26
N THR A 85 -11.91 -9.85 -14.23
CA THR A 85 -13.20 -9.31 -13.79
C THR A 85 -13.50 -9.55 -12.32
N ALA A 86 -12.55 -10.09 -11.55
CA ALA A 86 -12.72 -10.35 -10.12
C ALA A 86 -13.00 -9.08 -9.32
N ASP A 87 -13.90 -9.19 -8.35
CA ASP A 87 -14.15 -8.14 -7.36
C ASP A 87 -13.05 -8.11 -6.29
N HIS A 88 -13.11 -7.09 -5.42
CA HIS A 88 -12.12 -6.87 -4.37
C HIS A 88 -12.00 -8.05 -3.42
N GLU A 89 -13.15 -8.64 -3.01
CA GLU A 89 -13.18 -9.79 -2.11
C GLU A 89 -12.50 -11.03 -2.74
N THR A 90 -12.75 -11.29 -4.02
CA THR A 90 -12.13 -12.40 -4.75
C THR A 90 -10.63 -12.21 -4.88
N ILE A 91 -10.18 -10.99 -5.19
CA ILE A 91 -8.75 -10.62 -5.25
C ILE A 91 -8.09 -10.84 -3.88
N LEU A 92 -8.75 -10.38 -2.81
CA LEU A 92 -8.27 -10.54 -1.44
C LEU A 92 -8.14 -12.01 -1.03
N ASN A 93 -9.13 -12.84 -1.37
CA ASN A 93 -9.10 -14.26 -1.09
C ASN A 93 -7.99 -14.98 -1.90
N GLY A 94 -7.75 -14.57 -3.14
CA GLY A 94 -6.62 -15.05 -3.95
C GLY A 94 -5.27 -14.74 -3.32
N TYR A 95 -5.07 -13.48 -2.90
CA TYR A 95 -3.87 -13.05 -2.18
C TYR A 95 -3.65 -13.84 -0.88
N LYS A 96 -4.68 -13.89 -0.01
CA LYS A 96 -4.61 -14.60 1.28
C LYS A 96 -4.26 -16.07 1.11
N LYS A 97 -4.84 -16.73 0.10
CA LYS A 97 -4.55 -18.13 -0.20
C LYS A 97 -3.07 -18.33 -0.57
N LEU A 98 -2.54 -17.52 -1.48
CA LEU A 98 -1.14 -17.63 -1.91
C LEU A 98 -0.15 -17.35 -0.78
N VAL A 99 -0.42 -16.32 0.04
CA VAL A 99 0.38 -16.03 1.24
C VAL A 99 0.33 -17.19 2.22
N PHE A 100 -0.86 -17.78 2.43
CA PHE A 100 -1.02 -18.91 3.32
C PHE A 100 -0.23 -20.14 2.83
N ASP A 101 -0.37 -20.49 1.55
CA ASP A 101 0.33 -21.61 0.93
C ASP A 101 1.86 -21.43 0.99
N ILE A 102 2.36 -20.19 0.90
CA ILE A 102 3.78 -19.88 1.03
C ILE A 102 4.26 -19.95 2.48
N ILE A 103 3.59 -19.28 3.42
CA ILE A 103 4.12 -19.08 4.78
C ILE A 103 3.90 -20.32 5.67
N TYR A 104 2.76 -21.01 5.57
CA TYR A 104 2.36 -22.01 6.56
C TYR A 104 2.79 -23.46 6.24
N ASP A 105 3.43 -23.72 5.10
CA ASP A 105 3.97 -25.05 4.80
C ASP A 105 5.19 -25.37 5.68
N VAL A 106 5.32 -26.62 6.11
CA VAL A 106 6.22 -27.10 7.18
C VAL A 106 7.63 -27.40 6.65
N ASP A 107 8.08 -26.73 5.59
CA ASP A 107 9.34 -27.06 4.91
C ASP A 107 10.09 -25.81 4.42
N ASP A 108 11.21 -25.49 5.08
CA ASP A 108 12.08 -24.34 4.83
C ASP A 108 13.07 -24.51 3.67
N THR A 109 13.09 -25.67 3.01
CA THR A 109 14.03 -25.94 1.90
C THR A 109 13.72 -25.13 0.63
N VAL A 110 12.50 -24.58 0.54
CA VAL A 110 12.01 -23.76 -0.56
C VAL A 110 12.08 -22.29 -0.18
N GLY A 111 13.02 -21.54 -0.77
CA GLY A 111 13.09 -20.08 -0.61
C GLY A 111 11.89 -19.39 -1.27
N TYR A 112 11.28 -18.43 -0.57
CA TYR A 112 10.06 -17.76 -1.01
C TYR A 112 10.15 -16.23 -1.01
N ASP A 113 11.30 -15.64 -0.65
CA ASP A 113 11.46 -14.19 -0.51
C ASP A 113 11.05 -13.43 -1.77
N GLU A 114 11.46 -13.92 -2.94
CA GLU A 114 11.11 -13.31 -4.23
C GLU A 114 9.61 -13.39 -4.52
N ALA A 115 8.99 -14.55 -4.29
CA ALA A 115 7.55 -14.70 -4.48
C ALA A 115 6.76 -13.82 -3.50
N ASN A 116 7.23 -13.70 -2.27
CA ASN A 116 6.62 -12.84 -1.26
C ASN A 116 6.73 -11.35 -1.65
N LYS A 117 7.88 -10.93 -2.20
CA LYS A 117 8.05 -9.58 -2.74
C LYS A 117 7.08 -9.30 -3.89
N ILE A 118 6.98 -10.22 -4.85
CA ILE A 118 6.04 -10.13 -5.98
C ILE A 118 4.58 -10.03 -5.49
N LEU A 119 4.20 -10.83 -4.49
CA LEU A 119 2.86 -10.78 -3.91
C LEU A 119 2.59 -9.46 -3.19
N ALA A 120 3.58 -8.90 -2.50
CA ALA A 120 3.46 -7.58 -1.86
C ALA A 120 3.27 -6.47 -2.92
N GLU A 121 4.01 -6.52 -4.03
CA GLU A 121 3.83 -5.59 -5.16
C GLU A 121 2.43 -5.74 -5.80
N ALA A 122 1.99 -6.98 -6.03
CA ALA A 122 0.65 -7.26 -6.56
C ALA A 122 -0.44 -6.74 -5.62
N TRP A 123 -0.30 -6.97 -4.32
CA TRP A 123 -1.23 -6.46 -3.30
C TRP A 123 -1.28 -4.94 -3.28
N ASN A 124 -0.13 -4.28 -3.29
CA ASN A 124 -0.04 -2.83 -3.39
C ASN A 124 -0.76 -2.30 -4.64
N CYS A 125 -0.62 -2.95 -5.79
CA CYS A 125 -1.31 -2.51 -6.99
C CYS A 125 -2.83 -2.74 -6.94
N MET A 126 -3.27 -3.86 -6.36
CA MET A 126 -4.65 -4.36 -6.54
C MET A 126 -5.58 -4.05 -5.37
N PHE A 127 -5.06 -3.78 -4.18
CA PHE A 127 -5.87 -3.51 -2.98
C PHE A 127 -6.59 -2.17 -3.04
N SER A 128 -5.96 -1.16 -3.63
CA SER A 128 -6.55 0.16 -3.80
C SER A 128 -7.40 0.20 -5.05
N GLU A 129 -8.68 0.56 -4.90
CA GLU A 129 -9.60 0.70 -6.04
C GLU A 129 -9.04 1.65 -7.10
N ARG A 130 -8.36 2.69 -6.65
CA ARG A 130 -7.72 3.69 -7.50
C ARG A 130 -6.50 3.13 -8.24
N ARG A 131 -5.55 2.48 -7.55
CA ARG A 131 -4.37 1.86 -8.20
C ARG A 131 -4.80 0.75 -9.16
N LYS A 132 -5.81 -0.04 -8.77
CA LYS A 132 -6.45 -1.04 -9.62
C LYS A 132 -7.05 -0.43 -10.89
N LYS A 133 -7.81 0.67 -10.80
CA LYS A 133 -8.36 1.38 -11.97
C LYS A 133 -7.27 1.85 -12.92
N ALA A 134 -6.20 2.45 -12.40
CA ALA A 134 -5.07 2.90 -13.22
C ALA A 134 -4.36 1.72 -13.92
N TYR A 135 -4.18 0.60 -13.19
CA TYR A 135 -3.65 -0.63 -13.74
C TYR A 135 -4.55 -1.24 -14.83
N ASP A 136 -5.87 -1.30 -14.61
CA ASP A 136 -6.84 -1.84 -15.57
C ASP A 136 -6.83 -1.05 -16.89
N ARG A 137 -6.69 0.29 -16.81
CA ARG A 137 -6.49 1.14 -17.99
C ARG A 137 -5.21 0.76 -18.75
N SER A 138 -4.10 0.66 -18.03
CA SER A 138 -2.78 0.31 -18.61
C SER A 138 -2.78 -1.09 -19.22
N ARG A 139 -3.41 -2.05 -18.56
CA ARG A 139 -3.59 -3.44 -19.03
C ARG A 139 -4.38 -3.48 -20.34
N LYS A 140 -5.49 -2.75 -20.43
CA LYS A 140 -6.33 -2.68 -21.64
C LYS A 140 -5.57 -2.11 -22.83
N ILE A 141 -4.77 -1.06 -22.61
CA ILE A 141 -3.91 -0.46 -23.65
C ILE A 141 -2.87 -1.48 -24.13
N ASN A 142 -2.14 -2.11 -23.21
CA ASN A 142 -1.08 -3.06 -23.55
C ASN A 142 -1.60 -4.30 -24.29
N ILE A 143 -2.77 -4.83 -23.90
CA ILE A 143 -3.42 -5.93 -24.63
C ILE A 143 -3.77 -5.52 -26.06
N SER A 144 -4.25 -4.28 -26.23
CA SER A 144 -4.62 -3.76 -27.56
C SER A 144 -3.40 -3.58 -28.47
N LEU A 145 -2.28 -3.10 -27.92
CA LEU A 145 -1.01 -2.95 -28.62
C LEU A 145 -0.42 -4.30 -29.03
N GLN A 146 -0.46 -5.30 -28.14
CA GLN A 146 0.00 -6.65 -28.43
C GLN A 146 -0.76 -7.30 -29.59
N ASN A 147 -2.03 -6.94 -29.79
CA ASN A 147 -2.89 -7.44 -30.87
C ASN A 147 -2.79 -6.62 -32.18
N GLY A 148 -1.83 -5.69 -32.30
CA GLY A 148 -1.59 -4.94 -33.53
C GLY A 148 -2.47 -3.70 -33.74
N GLY A 149 -3.12 -3.17 -32.70
CA GLY A 149 -3.87 -1.92 -32.77
C GLY A 149 -2.96 -0.70 -33.02
N ARG A 150 -3.30 0.14 -34.02
CA ARG A 150 -2.61 1.43 -34.26
C ARG A 150 -2.95 2.42 -33.16
N ARG A 151 -1.95 3.22 -32.73
CA ARG A 151 -2.10 4.31 -31.73
C ARG A 151 -3.12 5.39 -32.16
N ASP A 152 -3.42 5.51 -33.44
CA ASP A 152 -4.13 6.67 -34.01
C ASP A 152 -5.65 6.73 -33.75
N GLU A 153 -6.27 5.68 -33.20
CA GLU A 153 -7.70 5.69 -32.79
C GLU A 153 -7.92 5.99 -31.30
N LEU A 154 -6.85 6.18 -30.50
CA LEU A 154 -6.94 6.44 -29.06
C LEU A 154 -7.01 7.93 -28.69
N VAL A 155 -7.31 8.83 -29.64
CA VAL A 155 -7.69 10.21 -29.31
C VAL A 155 -9.07 10.17 -28.65
N MET A 156 -9.04 10.09 -27.32
CA MET A 156 -9.98 10.66 -26.35
C MET A 156 -11.29 11.14 -26.98
N SER A 157 -12.35 10.33 -26.90
CA SER A 157 -13.69 10.89 -26.85
C SER A 157 -13.75 11.74 -25.57
N PRO A 158 -14.00 13.07 -25.65
CA PRO A 158 -14.18 13.87 -24.45
C PRO A 158 -15.36 13.28 -23.66
N PRO A 159 -15.25 13.10 -22.33
CA PRO A 159 -16.43 12.78 -21.54
C PRO A 159 -17.48 13.87 -21.79
N LEU A 160 -18.71 13.44 -22.03
CA LEU A 160 -19.86 14.33 -22.15
C LEU A 160 -19.85 15.27 -20.94
N VAL A 161 -19.75 16.56 -21.20
CA VAL A 161 -19.73 17.62 -20.18
C VAL A 161 -21.06 17.58 -19.43
N GLU A 162 -21.10 16.84 -18.33
CA GLU A 162 -22.08 17.08 -17.28
C GLU A 162 -21.64 18.30 -16.47
N LYS A 163 -22.59 19.21 -16.26
CA LYS A 163 -22.37 20.50 -15.60
C LYS A 163 -21.83 20.32 -14.17
N PRO A 164 -21.00 21.27 -13.68
CA PRO A 164 -20.22 21.09 -12.46
C PRO A 164 -21.12 21.05 -11.22
N LYS A 165 -21.00 19.97 -10.44
CA LYS A 165 -21.41 19.95 -9.04
C LYS A 165 -20.15 20.20 -8.20
N SER A 166 -19.95 21.46 -7.80
CA SER A 166 -18.93 21.85 -6.84
C SER A 166 -19.29 21.30 -5.45
N THR A 167 -19.00 20.04 -5.22
CA THR A 167 -18.97 19.41 -3.89
C THR A 167 -18.09 18.19 -4.06
N ILE A 168 -16.88 18.20 -3.49
CA ILE A 168 -16.11 16.98 -3.29
C ILE A 168 -16.93 16.14 -2.32
N LYS A 169 -17.78 15.26 -2.86
CA LYS A 169 -18.40 14.19 -2.10
C LYS A 169 -17.37 13.08 -2.04
N VAL A 170 -16.53 13.08 -1.01
CA VAL A 170 -15.86 11.84 -0.59
C VAL A 170 -17.00 10.88 -0.26
N SER A 171 -17.32 10.00 -1.21
CA SER A 171 -18.53 9.19 -1.17
C SER A 171 -18.31 8.04 -0.21
N LEU A 172 -18.66 8.29 1.05
CA LEU A 172 -18.68 7.32 2.13
C LEU A 172 -19.97 6.48 2.11
N ASP A 173 -20.55 6.20 0.94
CA ASP A 173 -21.82 5.46 0.82
C ASP A 173 -21.63 3.94 0.85
N ARG A 174 -20.40 3.44 0.95
CA ARG A 174 -20.10 2.00 0.81
C ARG A 174 -19.86 1.22 2.11
N TRP A 175 -19.98 1.87 3.27
CA TRP A 175 -19.72 1.21 4.56
C TRP A 175 -20.92 1.28 5.54
N ALA A 176 -22.05 1.85 5.11
CA ALA A 176 -23.26 1.98 5.94
C ALA A 176 -24.08 0.69 6.10
N SER A 177 -23.60 -0.46 5.62
CA SER A 177 -24.26 -1.74 5.91
C SER A 177 -23.26 -2.89 5.85
N ALA A 178 -22.70 -3.22 7.00
CA ALA A 178 -22.10 -4.52 7.23
C ALA A 178 -22.17 -4.83 8.73
N GLU A 179 -23.36 -5.22 9.17
CA GLU A 179 -23.39 -6.28 10.20
C GLU A 179 -22.65 -7.48 9.59
N GLU A 180 -21.61 -7.95 10.27
CA GLU A 180 -20.82 -9.14 9.90
C GLU A 180 -19.92 -9.07 8.64
N THR A 181 -19.08 -8.03 8.51
CA THR A 181 -17.80 -8.24 7.81
C THR A 181 -16.69 -8.32 8.85
N ASN A 182 -16.02 -9.47 8.90
CA ASN A 182 -14.79 -9.67 9.65
C ASN A 182 -13.63 -9.58 8.65
N PRO A 183 -12.84 -8.48 8.59
CA PRO A 183 -11.72 -8.40 7.67
C PRO A 183 -10.44 -8.10 8.45
N ILE A 184 -9.64 -9.15 8.64
CA ILE A 184 -8.18 -9.03 8.70
C ILE A 184 -7.74 -8.28 7.43
N HIS A 185 -7.43 -6.98 7.53
CA HIS A 185 -6.51 -6.29 6.62
C HIS A 185 -6.04 -4.91 7.10
N CYS A 186 -5.01 -4.90 7.95
CA CYS A 186 -4.08 -3.78 8.16
C CYS A 186 -2.69 -4.32 8.54
N GLU A 187 -2.36 -5.57 8.20
CA GLU A 187 -1.10 -6.20 8.64
C GLU A 187 0.10 -5.87 7.77
N ILE A 188 -0.11 -5.21 6.62
CA ILE A 188 0.97 -4.74 5.76
C ILE A 188 0.89 -3.21 5.69
N VAL A 189 0.88 -2.57 6.86
CA VAL A 189 1.40 -1.21 6.98
C VAL A 189 2.92 -1.36 6.86
N PRO A 190 3.59 -0.70 5.89
CA PRO A 190 5.04 -0.70 5.86
C PRO A 190 5.54 -0.31 7.26
N ALA A 191 6.51 -1.05 7.80
CA ALA A 191 6.94 -0.88 9.18
C ALA A 191 7.30 0.60 9.42
N SER A 192 6.39 1.35 10.05
CA SER A 192 6.71 2.67 10.58
C SER A 192 7.71 2.44 11.69
N ASP A 193 8.93 2.92 11.50
CA ASP A 193 10.03 2.75 12.43
C ASP A 193 10.04 3.86 13.50
N PHE A 194 9.26 4.93 13.31
CA PHE A 194 9.28 6.10 14.18
C PHE A 194 8.21 6.10 15.27
N LEU A 195 6.94 5.93 14.90
CA LEU A 195 5.83 5.99 15.85
C LEU A 195 4.72 5.04 15.44
N LYS A 196 4.64 3.93 16.17
CA LYS A 196 3.50 3.02 16.11
C LYS A 196 2.44 3.51 17.08
N PHE A 197 1.17 3.28 16.74
CA PHE A 197 0.06 3.55 17.66
C PHE A 197 0.33 2.89 19.01
N ASP A 198 0.57 3.74 20.01
CA ASP A 198 0.86 3.33 21.37
C ASP A 198 -0.41 3.50 22.20
N LYS A 199 -1.01 2.37 22.56
CA LYS A 199 -2.24 2.30 23.36
C LYS A 199 -2.11 3.10 24.66
N GLU A 200 -0.91 3.20 25.24
CA GLU A 200 -0.67 3.93 26.48
C GLU A 200 -0.65 5.46 26.28
N ARG A 201 -0.26 5.94 25.09
CA ARG A 201 -0.19 7.38 24.74
C ARG A 201 -1.52 7.94 24.25
N VAL A 202 -2.43 7.07 23.80
CA VAL A 202 -3.75 7.48 23.32
C VAL A 202 -4.55 8.08 24.47
N GLY A 203 -5.12 9.25 24.21
CA GLY A 203 -6.00 9.96 25.13
C GLY A 203 -7.31 10.36 24.47
N GLU A 204 -8.20 10.90 25.28
CA GLU A 204 -9.52 11.36 24.86
C GLU A 204 -9.45 12.73 24.16
N ASN A 205 -10.40 12.99 23.26
CA ASN A 205 -10.53 14.21 22.46
C ASN A 205 -9.28 14.54 21.62
N GLN A 206 -8.77 13.54 20.92
CA GLN A 206 -7.59 13.67 20.06
C GLN A 206 -7.93 13.38 18.60
N VAL A 207 -7.34 14.13 17.67
CA VAL A 207 -7.32 13.73 16.26
C VAL A 207 -6.13 12.82 16.01
N TRP A 208 -6.35 11.72 15.31
CA TRP A 208 -5.30 10.84 14.82
C TRP A 208 -5.41 10.67 13.31
N ALA A 209 -4.26 10.64 12.63
CA ALA A 209 -4.17 10.19 11.26
C ALA A 209 -4.32 8.67 11.21
N ALA A 210 -4.94 8.17 10.16
CA ALA A 210 -5.18 6.75 9.92
C ALA A 210 -4.83 6.41 8.48
N TYR A 211 -4.36 5.18 8.30
CA TYR A 211 -3.99 4.66 7.00
C TYR A 211 -5.23 4.42 6.15
N ASP A 212 -5.15 4.82 4.89
CA ASP A 212 -6.13 4.48 3.88
C ASP A 212 -5.77 3.19 3.12
N ASP A 213 -6.52 2.91 2.06
CA ASP A 213 -6.32 1.74 1.21
C ASP A 213 -4.98 1.77 0.44
N ASP A 214 -4.33 2.93 0.36
CA ASP A 214 -2.98 3.05 -0.19
C ASP A 214 -1.87 2.80 0.85
N GLY A 215 -2.25 2.61 2.12
CA GLY A 215 -1.32 2.52 3.24
C GLY A 215 -0.74 3.88 3.63
N MET A 216 -1.36 4.98 3.21
CA MET A 216 -0.91 6.35 3.51
C MET A 216 -1.78 6.97 4.61
N PRO A 217 -1.22 7.74 5.55
CA PRO A 217 -1.97 8.30 6.68
C PRO A 217 -2.80 9.54 6.29
N ARG A 218 -3.73 9.38 5.34
CA ARG A 218 -4.55 10.47 4.76
C ARG A 218 -5.93 10.61 5.39
N TYR A 219 -6.41 9.59 6.09
CA TYR A 219 -7.66 9.67 6.84
C TYR A 219 -7.43 10.24 8.22
N TYR A 220 -8.46 10.88 8.79
CA TYR A 220 -8.39 11.44 10.13
C TYR A 220 -9.61 11.03 10.94
N ALA A 221 -9.40 10.70 12.22
CA ALA A 221 -10.49 10.42 13.15
C ALA A 221 -10.34 11.19 14.45
N MET A 222 -11.46 11.64 15.00
CA MET A 222 -11.57 12.13 16.36
C MET A 222 -11.81 10.94 17.31
N ILE A 223 -10.85 10.70 18.19
CA ILE A 223 -11.00 9.79 19.32
C ILE A 223 -11.72 10.55 20.43
N HIS A 224 -12.99 10.21 20.67
CA HIS A 224 -13.79 10.85 21.73
C HIS A 224 -13.44 10.28 23.10
N SER A 225 -13.36 8.95 23.20
CA SER A 225 -13.07 8.26 24.46
C SER A 225 -12.47 6.88 24.25
N ILE A 226 -11.87 6.34 25.31
CA ILE A 226 -11.35 4.97 25.35
C ILE A 226 -12.38 4.10 26.07
N VAL A 227 -12.98 3.15 25.33
CA VAL A 227 -14.05 2.28 25.85
C VAL A 227 -13.46 1.11 26.63
N SER A 228 -12.40 0.49 26.10
CA SER A 228 -11.63 -0.56 26.77
C SER A 228 -10.16 -0.47 26.33
N ARG A 229 -9.24 -0.88 27.21
CA ARG A 229 -7.81 -1.01 26.86
C ARG A 229 -7.43 -2.45 26.48
N GLU A 230 -8.22 -3.43 26.92
CA GLU A 230 -8.00 -4.85 26.67
C GLU A 230 -9.32 -5.60 26.40
N PRO A 231 -9.59 -6.00 25.14
CA PRO A 231 -8.93 -5.52 23.92
C PRO A 231 -9.11 -4.00 23.77
N MET A 232 -8.20 -3.35 23.03
CA MET A 232 -8.28 -1.90 22.84
C MET A 232 -9.52 -1.58 22.00
N THR A 233 -10.43 -0.81 22.58
CA THR A 233 -11.67 -0.37 21.95
C THR A 233 -11.78 1.13 22.12
N LEU A 234 -11.83 1.85 21.00
CA LEU A 234 -11.96 3.30 20.97
C LEU A 234 -13.34 3.69 20.47
N CYS A 235 -13.91 4.76 21.01
CA CYS A 235 -15.06 5.43 20.42
C CYS A 235 -14.55 6.56 19.52
N VAL A 236 -14.71 6.40 18.21
CA VAL A 236 -14.18 7.36 17.22
C VAL A 236 -15.25 7.85 16.26
N SER A 237 -15.02 9.04 15.69
CA SER A 237 -15.75 9.54 14.52
C SER A 237 -14.75 9.96 13.45
N TRP A 238 -14.96 9.49 12.21
CA TRP A 238 -14.16 9.88 11.07
C TRP A 238 -14.40 11.34 10.70
N LEU A 239 -13.36 12.01 10.20
CA LEU A 239 -13.40 13.39 9.78
C LEU A 239 -13.54 13.45 8.26
N ASP A 240 -14.62 14.08 7.80
CA ASP A 240 -14.86 14.29 6.38
C ASP A 240 -14.21 15.61 5.96
N ALA A 241 -13.28 15.52 5.01
CA ALA A 241 -12.59 16.68 4.47
C ALA A 241 -13.59 17.61 3.79
N MET A 242 -13.63 18.86 4.26
CA MET A 242 -14.32 19.96 3.59
C MET A 242 -13.28 20.87 2.93
N ASN A 243 -13.74 22.06 2.52
CA ASN A 243 -12.89 23.05 1.89
C ASN A 243 -11.87 23.61 2.90
N ALA A 244 -10.66 23.91 2.43
CA ALA A 244 -9.65 24.67 3.17
C ALA A 244 -9.27 24.09 4.55
N GLY A 245 -8.96 22.78 4.63
CA GLY A 245 -8.42 22.17 5.86
C GLY A 245 -9.42 22.08 7.02
N ARG A 246 -10.69 22.42 6.76
CA ARG A 246 -11.81 22.24 7.66
C ARG A 246 -12.41 20.86 7.47
N PHE A 247 -12.78 20.22 8.57
CA PHE A 247 -13.36 18.89 8.57
C PHE A 247 -14.66 18.87 9.37
N SER A 248 -15.69 18.21 8.83
CA SER A 248 -16.87 17.85 9.60
C SER A 248 -16.65 16.53 10.31
N ILE A 249 -17.21 16.41 11.51
CA ILE A 249 -17.25 15.13 12.22
C ILE A 249 -18.38 14.32 11.60
N GLY A 250 -18.03 13.19 10.97
CA GLY A 250 -19.01 12.31 10.33
C GLY A 250 -20.00 11.71 11.32
N GLU A 251 -21.19 11.37 10.83
CA GLU A 251 -22.22 10.69 11.63
C GLU A 251 -21.85 9.22 11.82
N GLY A 252 -21.24 8.91 12.97
CA GLY A 252 -20.98 7.53 13.33
C GLY A 252 -20.03 7.40 14.52
N ARG A 253 -20.31 6.40 15.36
CA ARG A 253 -19.41 5.97 16.44
C ARG A 253 -18.93 4.58 16.09
N PHE A 254 -17.63 4.43 15.88
CA PHE A 254 -17.00 3.13 15.63
C PHE A 254 -16.27 2.68 16.88
N ASN A 255 -16.46 1.41 17.21
CA ASN A 255 -15.58 0.69 18.11
C ASN A 255 -14.46 0.07 17.27
N THR A 256 -13.27 0.65 17.32
CA THR A 256 -12.13 0.08 16.60
C THR A 256 -11.45 -0.96 17.49
N GLU A 257 -11.49 -2.24 17.12
CA GLU A 257 -10.54 -3.24 17.66
C GLU A 257 -9.14 -3.09 17.04
N TYR A 258 -9.04 -2.27 15.99
CA TYR A 258 -7.87 -2.14 15.12
C TYR A 258 -7.01 -0.94 15.47
N SER A 259 -6.34 -1.02 16.63
CA SER A 259 -5.23 -0.10 16.99
C SER A 259 -4.19 0.09 15.88
N LYS A 260 -4.02 -0.88 14.96
CA LYS A 260 -3.09 -0.82 13.82
C LYS A 260 -3.53 0.12 12.68
N ALA A 261 -4.78 0.62 12.69
CA ALA A 261 -5.28 1.51 11.63
C ALA A 261 -4.75 2.96 11.78
N PHE A 262 -4.33 3.34 12.97
CA PHE A 262 -3.86 4.70 13.27
C PHE A 262 -2.34 4.81 13.11
N SER A 263 -1.91 5.95 12.55
CA SER A 263 -0.51 6.30 12.39
C SER A 263 -0.05 7.14 13.59
N HIS A 264 -0.37 8.43 13.59
CA HIS A 264 0.12 9.37 14.59
C HIS A 264 -0.93 10.42 14.97
N LYS A 265 -0.70 11.07 16.12
CA LYS A 265 -1.57 12.13 16.64
C LYS A 265 -1.38 13.41 15.84
N MET A 266 -2.48 14.02 15.42
CA MET A 266 -2.49 15.30 14.71
C MET A 266 -2.69 16.47 15.68
N LYS A 267 -2.10 17.61 15.35
CA LYS A 267 -2.47 18.90 15.94
C LYS A 267 -3.72 19.41 15.23
N PHE A 268 -4.67 19.93 16.00
CA PHE A 268 -5.92 20.46 15.46
C PHE A 268 -6.46 21.60 16.30
N THR A 269 -7.33 22.42 15.71
CA THR A 269 -8.17 23.39 16.41
C THR A 269 -9.64 23.08 16.14
N LYS A 270 -10.54 23.61 16.98
CA LYS A 270 -11.99 23.46 16.81
C LYS A 270 -12.62 24.83 16.78
N ASP A 271 -13.45 25.11 15.78
CA ASP A 271 -14.19 26.38 15.72
C ASP A 271 -15.42 26.38 16.64
N GLU A 272 -16.06 27.54 16.79
CA GLU A 272 -17.27 27.69 17.62
C GLU A 272 -18.44 26.82 17.15
N ALA A 273 -18.49 26.51 15.86
CA ALA A 273 -19.49 25.62 15.26
C ALA A 273 -19.15 24.14 15.41
N GLY A 274 -17.97 23.84 15.96
CA GLY A 274 -17.52 22.50 16.29
C GLY A 274 -16.79 21.76 15.16
N PHE A 275 -16.45 22.43 14.07
CA PHE A 275 -15.64 21.83 13.00
C PHE A 275 -14.18 21.74 13.43
N VAL A 276 -13.54 20.66 13.00
CA VAL A 276 -12.12 20.41 13.26
C VAL A 276 -11.30 21.04 12.14
N HIS A 277 -10.23 21.72 12.50
CA HIS A 277 -9.31 22.33 11.55
C HIS A 277 -7.93 21.72 11.73
N ILE A 278 -7.36 21.19 10.65
CA ILE A 278 -6.02 20.61 10.62
C ILE A 278 -5.23 21.43 9.61
N TYR A 279 -4.30 22.24 10.12
CA TYR A 279 -3.47 23.12 9.31
C TYR A 279 -2.00 22.75 9.47
N PRO A 280 -1.22 22.81 8.37
CA PRO A 280 0.23 22.62 8.45
C PRO A 280 0.85 23.62 9.43
N LYS A 281 1.71 23.14 10.33
CA LYS A 281 2.44 23.97 11.30
C LYS A 281 3.92 24.03 10.99
N LYS A 282 4.56 25.13 11.41
CA LYS A 282 5.99 25.35 11.27
C LYS A 282 6.79 24.15 11.79
N GLY A 283 7.75 23.70 10.99
CA GLY A 283 8.64 22.57 11.27
C GLY A 283 8.04 21.21 10.98
N GLU A 284 6.79 21.12 10.51
CA GLU A 284 6.19 19.85 10.11
C GLU A 284 6.56 19.51 8.67
N VAL A 285 6.76 18.22 8.40
CA VAL A 285 7.00 17.70 7.05
C VAL A 285 5.71 17.14 6.49
N TRP A 286 5.43 17.46 5.23
CA TRP A 286 4.22 17.05 4.53
C TRP A 286 4.54 16.54 3.12
N ALA A 287 3.80 15.52 2.69
CA ALA A 287 3.71 15.15 1.29
C ALA A 287 2.67 16.06 0.62
N THR A 288 3.06 16.66 -0.48
CA THR A 288 2.18 17.49 -1.31
C THR A 288 2.05 16.86 -2.69
N TYR A 289 0.87 16.98 -3.28
CA TYR A 289 0.66 16.50 -4.64
C TYR A 289 1.37 17.41 -5.65
N ALA A 290 2.30 16.85 -6.42
CA ALA A 290 3.15 17.61 -7.34
C ALA A 290 2.36 18.18 -8.54
N ASN A 291 1.35 17.45 -8.99
CA ASN A 291 0.52 17.76 -10.15
C ASN A 291 -0.90 18.22 -9.77
N TRP A 292 -1.07 18.71 -8.53
CA TRP A 292 -2.36 19.13 -8.00
C TRP A 292 -3.07 20.16 -8.89
N SER A 293 -4.39 19.99 -9.04
CA SER A 293 -5.26 20.94 -9.72
C SER A 293 -6.56 21.11 -8.93
N PRO A 294 -7.14 22.33 -8.89
CA PRO A 294 -8.42 22.57 -8.23
C PRO A 294 -9.60 21.84 -8.91
N ASN A 295 -9.40 21.34 -10.13
CA ASN A 295 -10.40 20.61 -10.90
C ASN A 295 -10.21 19.09 -10.85
N TRP A 296 -9.38 18.59 -9.93
CA TRP A 296 -9.12 17.17 -9.83
C TRP A 296 -10.39 16.36 -9.59
N ASP A 297 -10.52 15.27 -10.33
CA ASP A 297 -11.53 14.25 -10.14
C ASP A 297 -10.92 12.90 -9.71
N ASP A 298 -11.77 11.89 -9.55
CA ASP A 298 -11.36 10.56 -9.10
C ASP A 298 -10.46 9.82 -10.12
N ASP A 299 -10.41 10.29 -11.38
CA ASP A 299 -9.62 9.69 -12.45
C ASP A 299 -8.22 10.28 -12.58
N ASP A 300 -7.98 11.48 -12.02
CA ASP A 300 -6.67 12.12 -12.00
C ASP A 300 -5.63 11.29 -11.24
N ASP A 301 -4.39 11.37 -11.73
CA ASP A 301 -3.26 10.70 -11.10
C ASP A 301 -2.77 11.52 -9.89
N MET A 302 -2.92 11.00 -8.68
CA MET A 302 -2.40 11.60 -7.44
C MET A 302 -1.26 10.73 -6.87
N SER A 303 -0.55 9.98 -7.71
CA SER A 303 0.62 9.21 -7.30
C SER A 303 1.91 10.05 -7.23
N MET A 304 1.89 11.29 -7.76
CA MET A 304 3.06 12.17 -7.77
C MET A 304 3.11 13.07 -6.53
N TYR A 305 4.22 12.96 -5.79
CA TYR A 305 4.41 13.68 -4.55
C TYR A 305 5.71 14.49 -4.51
N GLU A 306 5.63 15.65 -3.89
CA GLU A 306 6.75 16.47 -3.46
C GLU A 306 6.75 16.54 -1.93
N ILE A 307 7.87 16.22 -1.31
CA ILE A 307 8.01 16.33 0.15
C ILE A 307 8.48 17.73 0.51
N VAL A 308 7.82 18.36 1.47
CA VAL A 308 8.11 19.73 1.88
C VAL A 308 8.11 19.86 3.40
N GLU A 309 8.95 20.75 3.92
CA GLU A 309 8.88 21.23 5.29
C GLU A 309 8.13 22.56 5.34
N VAL A 310 7.25 22.72 6.31
CA VAL A 310 6.51 23.96 6.54
C VAL A 310 7.41 24.97 7.26
N VAL A 311 7.67 26.12 6.64
CA VAL A 311 8.60 27.13 7.16
C VAL A 311 7.94 28.04 8.20
N GLU A 312 6.65 28.30 8.02
CA GLU A 312 5.84 29.23 8.80
C GLU A 312 4.44 28.62 9.03
N ASP A 313 3.81 28.92 10.17
CA ASP A 313 2.46 28.45 10.45
C ASP A 313 1.48 28.96 9.37
N PHE A 314 0.50 28.13 9.02
CA PHE A 314 -0.52 28.49 8.03
C PHE A 314 -1.23 29.81 8.36
N ASP A 315 -1.32 30.67 7.36
CA ASP A 315 -2.04 31.94 7.38
C ASP A 315 -3.28 31.86 6.48
N GLU A 316 -4.44 32.27 6.99
CA GLU A 316 -5.73 32.16 6.28
C GLU A 316 -5.88 33.16 5.11
N GLU A 317 -5.05 34.20 5.03
CA GLU A 317 -5.05 35.15 3.91
C GLU A 317 -4.01 34.77 2.85
N ILE A 318 -2.82 34.35 3.29
CA ILE A 318 -1.64 34.17 2.44
C ILE A 318 -1.43 32.70 2.06
N GLY A 319 -1.66 31.77 2.99
CA GLY A 319 -1.43 30.34 2.82
C GLY A 319 -0.24 29.80 3.61
N SER A 320 0.38 28.74 3.09
CA SER A 320 1.54 28.09 3.71
C SER A 320 2.81 28.36 2.92
N ARG A 321 3.87 28.78 3.60
CA ARG A 321 5.22 28.81 3.04
C ARG A 321 5.93 27.49 3.32
N VAL A 322 6.41 26.85 2.27
CA VAL A 322 7.00 25.51 2.34
C VAL A 322 8.37 25.48 1.68
N LEU A 323 9.25 24.61 2.18
CA LEU A 323 10.60 24.38 1.69
C LEU A 323 10.71 22.97 1.15
N PRO A 324 11.14 22.76 -0.10
CA PRO A 324 11.31 21.42 -0.65
C PRO A 324 12.35 20.59 0.12
N LEU A 325 12.05 19.31 0.32
CA LEU A 325 12.97 18.32 0.85
C LEU A 325 13.39 17.38 -0.28
N ILE A 326 14.71 17.30 -0.52
CA ILE A 326 15.28 16.55 -1.64
C ILE A 326 15.87 15.25 -1.14
N LYS A 327 15.45 14.13 -1.74
CA LYS A 327 15.98 12.80 -1.40
C LYS A 327 17.49 12.74 -1.64
N VAL A 328 18.23 12.24 -0.65
CA VAL A 328 19.67 12.02 -0.75
C VAL A 328 19.92 10.71 -1.52
N ARG A 329 20.73 10.78 -2.58
CA ARG A 329 21.05 9.60 -3.40
C ARG A 329 21.76 8.54 -2.55
N GLY A 330 21.34 7.28 -2.69
CA GLY A 330 21.93 6.14 -1.98
C GLY A 330 21.26 5.80 -0.65
N TYR A 331 20.40 6.68 -0.14
CA TYR A 331 19.62 6.44 1.08
C TYR A 331 18.15 6.25 0.75
N LYS A 332 17.46 5.38 1.49
CA LYS A 332 16.04 5.08 1.24
C LYS A 332 15.12 6.19 1.73
N THR A 333 15.40 6.70 2.93
CA THR A 333 14.52 7.52 3.77
C THR A 333 15.13 8.87 4.13
N VAL A 334 16.35 9.17 3.66
CA VAL A 334 17.08 10.40 4.02
C VAL A 334 16.87 11.51 3.00
N PHE A 335 16.52 12.68 3.51
CA PHE A 335 16.24 13.89 2.75
C PHE A 335 17.06 15.06 3.31
N ARG A 336 17.31 16.05 2.47
CA ARG A 336 17.96 17.31 2.86
C ARG A 336 17.07 18.50 2.54
N ARG A 337 17.16 19.53 3.35
CA ARG A 337 16.50 20.82 3.09
C ARG A 337 17.08 21.46 1.83
N ASP A 338 16.21 21.94 0.95
CA ASP A 338 16.64 22.79 -0.15
C ASP A 338 16.75 24.27 0.30
N THR A 339 17.07 25.17 -0.62
CA THR A 339 17.30 26.60 -0.32
C THR A 339 16.16 27.51 -0.77
N ASN A 340 15.24 27.01 -1.60
CA ASN A 340 14.23 27.84 -2.27
C ASN A 340 12.81 27.53 -1.77
N PRO A 341 12.31 28.25 -0.75
CA PRO A 341 10.93 28.10 -0.31
C PRO A 341 9.96 28.71 -1.32
N TRP A 342 8.76 28.15 -1.38
CA TRP A 342 7.64 28.65 -2.19
C TRP A 342 6.35 28.68 -1.36
N ALA A 343 5.28 29.24 -1.91
CA ALA A 343 4.02 29.43 -1.20
C ALA A 343 2.90 28.60 -1.84
N ILE A 344 2.14 27.90 -1.00
CA ILE A 344 0.89 27.23 -1.33
C ILE A 344 -0.24 28.14 -0.86
N SER A 345 -1.06 28.65 -1.78
CA SER A 345 -2.14 29.56 -1.42
C SER A 345 -3.23 28.85 -0.60
N THR A 346 -4.03 29.60 0.14
CA THR A 346 -5.15 29.05 0.92
C THR A 346 -6.17 28.27 0.08
N LYS A 347 -6.30 28.60 -1.21
CA LYS A 347 -7.17 27.89 -2.16
C LYS A 347 -6.64 26.51 -2.55
N GLU A 348 -5.36 26.27 -2.31
CA GLU A 348 -4.64 25.05 -2.66
C GLU A 348 -4.32 24.20 -1.44
N LEU A 349 -4.99 24.42 -0.30
CA LEU A 349 -4.69 23.67 0.93
C LEU A 349 -4.94 22.15 0.78
N LEU A 350 -5.81 21.74 -0.14
CA LEU A 350 -6.01 20.32 -0.51
C LEU A 350 -4.83 19.72 -1.29
N ARG A 351 -3.81 20.51 -1.61
CA ARG A 351 -2.54 20.02 -2.16
C ARG A 351 -1.73 19.26 -1.11
N PHE A 352 -1.92 19.54 0.17
CA PHE A 352 -1.33 18.77 1.27
C PHE A 352 -2.04 17.41 1.36
N SER A 353 -1.27 16.33 1.20
CA SER A 353 -1.80 14.97 1.22
C SER A 353 -1.83 14.41 2.64
N HIS A 354 -0.66 14.32 3.27
CA HIS A 354 -0.51 13.78 4.62
C HIS A 354 0.78 14.29 5.26
N GLN A 355 0.81 14.27 6.59
CA GLN A 355 1.99 14.60 7.39
C GLN A 355 2.95 13.41 7.45
N LEU A 356 4.25 13.68 7.36
CA LEU A 356 5.31 12.72 7.60
C LEU A 356 6.01 13.03 8.92
N LEU A 357 6.35 11.97 9.64
CA LEU A 357 7.22 12.05 10.80
C LEU A 357 8.67 11.96 10.36
N TYR A 358 9.55 12.58 11.14
CA TYR A 358 10.98 12.60 10.87
C TYR A 358 11.78 12.74 12.16
N HIS A 359 13.08 12.45 12.06
CA HIS A 359 14.07 12.92 13.02
C HIS A 359 15.23 13.56 12.28
N ASP A 360 15.83 14.58 12.89
CA ASP A 360 17.04 15.21 12.35
C ASP A 360 18.22 14.26 12.56
N LEU A 361 19.00 14.04 11.49
CA LEU A 361 20.23 13.26 11.57
C LEU A 361 21.34 14.17 12.08
N THR A 362 22.07 13.70 13.09
CA THR A 362 23.19 14.46 13.65
C THR A 362 24.48 14.17 12.87
N ASP A 363 25.42 15.12 12.90
CA ASP A 363 26.75 15.00 12.24
C ASP A 363 27.56 13.74 12.68
N GLU A 364 27.09 12.97 13.68
CA GLU A 364 27.78 11.81 14.26
C GLU A 364 27.28 10.45 13.71
N GLU A 365 26.17 10.39 12.99
CA GLU A 365 25.51 9.12 12.62
C GLU A 365 26.07 8.48 11.33
N ASP A 366 26.63 9.28 10.40
CA ASP A 366 27.37 8.81 9.22
C ASP A 366 28.25 9.94 8.66
N GLU A 367 29.57 9.75 8.60
CA GLU A 367 30.52 10.74 8.07
C GLU A 367 30.28 11.09 6.58
N ASN A 368 29.53 10.26 5.85
CA ASN A 368 29.20 10.49 4.43
C ASN A 368 27.91 11.29 4.22
N LEU A 369 27.14 11.57 5.28
CA LEU A 369 25.91 12.34 5.14
C LEU A 369 26.19 13.84 4.99
N PRO A 370 25.51 14.53 4.05
CA PRO A 370 25.53 15.99 4.03
C PRO A 370 24.99 16.56 5.34
N LYS A 371 25.50 17.71 5.76
CA LYS A 371 24.92 18.45 6.89
C LYS A 371 23.46 18.82 6.61
N ASP A 372 22.65 18.91 7.65
CA ASP A 372 21.23 19.31 7.58
C ASP A 372 20.33 18.30 6.85
N CYS A 373 20.57 17.01 7.11
CA CYS A 373 19.73 15.92 6.66
C CYS A 373 18.75 15.48 7.74
N LEU A 374 17.64 14.91 7.30
CA LEU A 374 16.60 14.35 8.13
C LEU A 374 16.17 13.00 7.55
N GLU A 375 15.83 12.06 8.42
CA GLU A 375 15.29 10.76 8.02
C GLU A 375 13.78 10.73 8.24
N LEU A 376 13.05 10.40 7.18
CA LEU A 376 11.59 10.36 7.12
C LEU A 376 11.04 8.97 7.38
N ASP A 377 9.80 8.91 7.90
CA ASP A 377 9.08 7.66 8.12
C ASP A 377 8.82 6.89 6.81
N PRO A 378 9.43 5.70 6.61
CA PRO A 378 9.17 4.90 5.43
C PRO A 378 7.71 4.47 5.31
N GLY A 379 6.99 4.34 6.43
CA GLY A 379 5.57 4.00 6.44
C GLY A 379 4.65 5.08 5.88
N ALA A 380 5.14 6.32 5.79
CA ALA A 380 4.42 7.46 5.22
C ALA A 380 5.08 8.00 3.95
N LEU A 381 6.10 7.33 3.41
CA LEU A 381 6.74 7.75 2.18
C LEU A 381 6.06 7.12 0.95
N PRO A 382 5.70 7.93 -0.06
CA PRO A 382 5.24 7.42 -1.34
C PRO A 382 6.23 6.41 -1.95
N TRP A 383 5.70 5.32 -2.53
CA TRP A 383 6.51 4.22 -3.06
C TRP A 383 7.57 4.67 -4.07
N ASP A 384 7.22 5.59 -4.98
CA ASP A 384 8.13 6.10 -6.00
C ASP A 384 9.34 6.81 -5.39
N LEU A 385 9.15 7.42 -4.21
CA LEU A 385 10.22 8.04 -3.44
C LEU A 385 11.01 7.02 -2.61
N LEU A 386 10.53 5.79 -2.39
CA LEU A 386 11.28 4.73 -1.71
C LEU A 386 12.23 4.00 -2.66
N GLU A 387 11.77 3.62 -3.86
CA GLU A 387 12.57 2.80 -4.78
C GLU A 387 13.77 3.52 -5.39
N GLY A 388 13.75 4.87 -5.41
CA GLY A 388 14.84 5.67 -5.95
C GLY A 388 14.96 5.47 -7.46
N LEU A 389 14.62 6.51 -8.23
CA LEU A 389 14.86 6.56 -9.67
C LEU A 389 16.28 6.06 -9.98
N SER A 390 16.32 4.89 -10.60
CA SER A 390 17.50 4.35 -11.27
C SER A 390 17.76 5.25 -12.47
N GLY A 391 18.56 6.29 -12.22
CA GLY A 391 19.12 7.22 -13.21
C GLY A 391 20.63 7.25 -13.14
#